data_AF-A0A2M7EDL7-F1
#
_entry.id   AF-A0A2M7EDL7-F1
#
_cell.length_a   1.000
_cell.length_b   1.000
_cell.length_c   1.000
_cell.angle_alpha   90.00
_cell.angle_beta   90.00
_cell.angle_gamma   90.00
#
_symmetry.space_group_name_H-M   'P 1'
#
loop_
_entity.id
_entity.type
_entity.pdbx_description
1 polymer ?
#
loop_
_entity_poly.entity_id
_entity_poly.type
_entity_poly.pdbx_seq_one_letter_code
_entity_poly.pdbx_strand_id
1 'polypeptide(L)'
;MSSKLKNAERLERKQQKADAGIMSERHPDVASVIIFMNYYHGSSAQVIMQRTVNFFPGSATYFNMECMKRDCIDGGFNLEPVIAKMVKGRLKSAKGELACAGKDSPGHARIGYKISIKYNNTSR
;
A
#
# COMPACT_ATOMS: atom_id res chain seq x y z
N MET A 1 16.57 12.28 16.24
CA MET A 1 16.92 11.00 15.57
C MET A 1 18.07 11.21 14.59
N SER A 2 19.11 10.39 14.67
CA SER A 2 20.36 10.55 13.88
C SER A 2 20.16 10.18 12.40
N SER A 3 20.78 10.93 11.48
CA SER A 3 20.68 10.74 10.02
C SER A 3 21.07 9.34 9.54
N LYS A 4 21.92 8.64 10.30
CA LYS A 4 22.36 7.27 10.00
C LYS A 4 21.22 6.24 10.09
N LEU A 5 20.29 6.40 11.04
CA LEU A 5 19.14 5.48 11.21
C LEU A 5 18.16 5.60 10.04
N LYS A 6 17.85 6.84 9.62
CA LYS A 6 16.98 7.12 8.45
C LYS A 6 17.51 6.50 7.14
N ASN A 7 18.83 6.41 6.98
CA ASN A 7 19.44 5.81 5.80
C ASN A 7 19.36 4.28 5.82
N ALA A 8 19.52 3.64 6.98
CA ALA A 8 19.39 2.21 7.14
C ALA A 8 17.95 1.73 6.87
N GLU A 9 16.94 2.37 7.47
CA GLU A 9 15.52 2.06 7.24
C GLU A 9 15.11 2.23 5.78
N ARG A 10 15.68 3.23 5.09
CA ARG A 10 15.45 3.43 3.65
C ARG A 10 16.09 2.34 2.80
N LEU A 11 17.24 1.80 3.21
CA LEU A 11 17.88 0.67 2.56
C LEU A 11 17.08 -0.62 2.79
N GLU A 12 16.60 -0.85 4.01
CA GLU A 12 15.74 -2.00 4.33
C GLU A 12 14.43 -1.98 3.53
N ARG A 13 13.76 -0.82 3.41
CA ARG A 13 12.56 -0.70 2.55
C ARG A 13 12.84 -0.98 1.08
N LYS A 14 14.03 -0.60 0.58
CA LYS A 14 14.45 -0.96 -0.79
C LYS A 14 14.65 -2.46 -0.93
N GLN A 15 15.29 -3.09 0.07
CA GLN A 15 15.51 -4.52 0.08
C GLN A 15 14.19 -5.28 0.14
N GLN A 16 13.25 -4.88 1.01
CA GLN A 16 11.90 -5.47 1.07
C GLN A 16 11.14 -5.35 -0.25
N LYS A 17 11.25 -4.22 -0.96
CA LYS A 17 10.67 -4.06 -2.30
C LYS A 17 11.31 -5.00 -3.32
N ALA A 18 12.62 -5.23 -3.23
CA ALA A 18 13.32 -6.17 -4.10
C ALA A 18 12.94 -7.63 -3.80
N ASP A 19 12.81 -7.99 -2.52
CA ASP A 19 12.53 -9.35 -2.06
C ASP A 19 11.05 -9.75 -2.20
N ALA A 20 10.15 -8.78 -2.38
CA ALA A 20 8.73 -9.02 -2.61
C ALA A 20 8.51 -9.99 -3.80
N GLY A 21 9.35 -9.88 -4.84
CA GLY A 21 9.12 -10.56 -6.11
C GLY A 21 8.05 -9.84 -6.94
N ILE A 22 7.79 -10.33 -8.15
CA ILE A 22 6.86 -9.67 -9.08
C ILE A 22 5.45 -10.26 -9.03
N MET A 23 4.46 -9.45 -9.39
CA MET A 23 3.04 -9.79 -9.38
C MET A 23 2.73 -11.07 -10.17
N SER A 24 3.31 -11.24 -11.35
CA SER A 24 3.10 -12.44 -12.17
C SER A 24 3.57 -13.73 -11.53
N GLU A 25 4.58 -13.66 -10.65
CA GLU A 25 5.14 -14.83 -9.97
C GLU A 25 4.33 -15.19 -8.72
N ARG A 26 3.97 -14.19 -7.90
CA ARG A 26 3.24 -14.40 -6.65
C ARG A 26 1.73 -14.57 -6.86
N HIS A 27 1.17 -13.93 -7.88
CA HIS A 27 -0.26 -13.86 -8.17
C HIS A 27 -0.53 -14.01 -9.68
N PRO A 28 -0.22 -15.18 -10.28
CA PRO A 28 -0.30 -15.39 -11.73
C PRO A 28 -1.71 -15.24 -12.32
N ASP A 29 -2.76 -15.37 -11.50
CA ASP A 29 -4.14 -15.20 -11.90
C ASP A 29 -4.66 -13.75 -11.75
N VAL A 30 -3.83 -12.83 -11.28
CA VAL A 30 -4.15 -11.40 -11.13
C VAL A 30 -3.61 -10.61 -12.33
N ALA A 31 -4.52 -10.01 -13.09
CA ALA A 31 -4.19 -9.13 -14.21
C ALA A 31 -3.76 -7.74 -13.76
N SER A 32 -4.44 -7.19 -12.75
CA SER A 32 -4.07 -5.91 -12.14
C SER A 32 -4.68 -5.72 -10.76
N VAL A 33 -4.00 -4.90 -9.95
CA VAL A 33 -4.53 -4.34 -8.70
C VAL A 33 -4.47 -2.82 -8.80
N ILE A 34 -5.61 -2.16 -8.70
CA ILE A 34 -5.73 -0.70 -8.72
C ILE A 34 -6.16 -0.25 -7.34
N ILE A 35 -5.38 0.65 -6.74
CA ILE A 35 -5.60 1.17 -5.39
C ILE A 35 -5.83 2.67 -5.50
N PHE A 36 -7.07 3.09 -5.27
CA PHE A 36 -7.42 4.49 -5.09
C PHE A 36 -7.37 4.85 -3.60
N MET A 37 -6.75 5.98 -3.27
CA MET A 37 -6.58 6.46 -1.90
C MET A 37 -6.90 7.94 -1.79
N ASN A 38 -7.72 8.28 -0.79
CA ASN A 38 -7.86 9.63 -0.25
C ASN A 38 -7.02 9.74 1.01
N TYR A 39 -6.18 10.76 1.10
CA TYR A 39 -5.36 11.03 2.29
C TYR A 39 -6.03 12.10 3.15
N TYR A 40 -5.87 11.96 4.46
CA TYR A 40 -6.36 12.88 5.47
C TYR A 40 -5.27 13.10 6.53
N HIS A 41 -5.23 14.30 7.12
CA HIS A 41 -4.41 14.60 8.29
C HIS A 41 -5.27 14.65 9.55
N GLY A 42 -4.77 14.09 10.65
CA GLY A 42 -5.49 14.11 11.92
C GLY A 42 -6.87 13.47 11.85
N SER A 43 -7.78 14.05 12.62
CA SER A 43 -9.22 13.75 12.62
C SER A 43 -9.98 14.50 11.52
N SER A 44 -9.30 15.22 10.61
CA SER A 44 -9.97 15.99 9.57
C SER A 44 -10.76 15.07 8.63
N ALA A 45 -11.98 15.50 8.30
CA ALA A 45 -12.79 14.89 7.26
C ALA A 45 -12.38 15.37 5.85
N GLN A 46 -11.54 16.39 5.75
CA GLN A 46 -11.12 16.97 4.48
C GLN A 46 -10.04 16.10 3.81
N VAL A 47 -10.29 15.72 2.56
CA VAL A 47 -9.28 15.06 1.71
C VAL A 47 -8.21 16.09 1.35
N ILE A 48 -6.96 15.79 1.69
CA ILE A 48 -5.81 16.68 1.41
C ILE A 48 -5.04 16.27 0.14
N MET A 49 -5.18 15.02 -0.29
CA MET A 49 -4.53 14.49 -1.48
C MET A 49 -5.26 13.23 -1.95
N GLN A 50 -5.31 13.02 -3.26
CA GLN A 50 -5.78 11.78 -3.86
C GLN A 50 -4.65 11.13 -4.63
N ARG A 51 -4.54 9.80 -4.55
CA ARG A 51 -3.53 9.04 -5.29
C ARG A 51 -4.12 7.73 -5.78
N THR A 52 -3.82 7.38 -7.02
CA THR A 52 -4.06 6.05 -7.57
C THR A 52 -2.72 5.35 -7.78
N VAL A 53 -2.61 4.11 -7.32
CA VAL A 53 -1.43 3.26 -7.54
C VAL A 53 -1.89 2.02 -8.27
N ASN A 54 -1.18 1.67 -9.33
CA ASN A 54 -1.50 0.54 -10.20
C ASN A 54 -0.40 -0.51 -10.10
N PHE A 55 -0.79 -1.76 -9.90
CA PHE A 55 0.07 -2.92 -9.94
C PHE A 55 -0.35 -3.80 -11.12
N PHE A 56 0.61 -4.12 -11.96
CA PHE A 56 0.49 -4.97 -13.15
C PHE A 56 1.42 -6.18 -13.00
N PRO A 57 1.38 -7.17 -13.91
CA PRO A 57 2.16 -8.40 -13.76
C PRO A 57 3.67 -8.18 -13.52
N GLY A 58 4.27 -7.14 -14.10
CA GLY A 58 5.69 -6.78 -13.86
C GLY A 58 5.96 -5.88 -12.65
N SER A 59 4.94 -5.51 -11.87
CA SER A 59 5.12 -4.69 -10.66
C SER A 59 5.63 -5.53 -9.50
N ALA A 60 6.43 -4.93 -8.60
CA ALA A 60 6.79 -5.55 -7.33
C ALA A 60 5.53 -5.76 -6.46
N THR A 61 5.43 -6.92 -5.82
CA THR A 61 4.35 -7.31 -4.89
C THR A 61 4.54 -6.66 -3.51
N TYR A 62 4.69 -5.34 -3.51
CA TYR A 62 4.92 -4.56 -2.30
C TYR A 62 3.79 -3.57 -2.12
N PHE A 63 2.82 -3.94 -1.27
CA PHE A 63 1.61 -3.15 -1.05
C PHE A 63 1.68 -2.20 0.17
N ASN A 64 2.89 -1.86 0.61
CA ASN A 64 3.12 -0.86 1.64
C ASN A 64 3.28 0.53 1.01
N MET A 65 2.31 1.42 1.27
CA MET A 65 2.31 2.79 0.77
C MET A 65 3.03 3.71 1.76
N GLU A 66 3.96 4.52 1.26
CA GLU A 66 4.66 5.53 2.05
C GLU A 66 3.69 6.60 2.56
N CYS A 67 3.88 7.03 3.81
CA CYS A 67 3.18 8.20 4.34
C CYS A 67 3.82 9.48 3.78
N MET A 68 3.00 10.39 3.28
CA MET A 68 3.47 11.61 2.60
C MET A 68 3.74 12.78 3.55
N LYS A 69 3.51 12.63 4.87
CA LYS A 69 3.88 13.66 5.84
C LYS A 69 5.40 13.71 5.94
N ARG A 70 5.98 14.90 5.73
CA ARG A 70 7.44 15.13 5.61
C ARG A 70 8.25 14.53 6.75
N ASP A 71 7.72 14.60 7.97
CA ASP A 71 8.39 14.12 9.18
C ASP A 71 7.91 12.73 9.62
N CYS A 72 7.26 11.97 8.73
CA CYS A 72 6.87 10.60 9.02
C CYS A 72 8.09 9.68 8.98
N ILE A 73 8.42 9.11 10.14
CA ILE A 73 9.47 8.11 10.31
C ILE A 73 8.80 6.77 10.57
N ASP A 74 9.17 5.77 9.76
CA ASP A 74 8.69 4.38 9.83
C ASP A 74 7.17 4.18 9.81
N GLY A 75 6.46 5.15 9.26
CA GLY A 75 5.04 5.01 8.98
C GLY A 75 4.75 4.54 7.56
N GLY A 76 3.47 4.58 7.23
CA GLY A 76 2.94 4.09 5.98
C GLY A 76 1.66 3.31 6.20
N PHE A 77 1.15 2.76 5.10
CA PHE A 77 -0.11 2.06 5.06
C PHE A 77 0.11 0.67 4.46
N ASN A 78 -0.04 -0.36 5.29
CA ASN A 78 0.13 -1.74 4.87
C ASN A 78 -1.18 -2.30 4.31
N LEU A 79 -1.27 -2.40 2.98
CA LEU A 79 -2.42 -2.98 2.29
C LEU A 79 -2.24 -4.47 1.97
N GLU A 80 -1.08 -5.05 2.30
CA GLU A 80 -0.76 -6.48 2.08
C GLU A 80 -1.84 -7.41 2.64
N PRO A 81 -2.29 -7.28 3.91
CA PRO A 81 -3.27 -8.20 4.46
C PRO A 81 -4.63 -8.10 3.75
N VAL A 82 -4.99 -6.90 3.28
CA VAL A 82 -6.25 -6.65 2.57
C VAL A 82 -6.18 -7.33 1.21
N ILE A 83 -5.11 -7.11 0.45
CA ILE A 83 -4.94 -7.66 -0.89
C ILE A 83 -4.77 -9.18 -0.83
N ALA A 84 -3.97 -9.71 0.10
CA ALA A 84 -3.82 -11.15 0.31
C ALA A 84 -5.16 -11.83 0.59
N LYS A 85 -6.00 -11.22 1.45
CA LYS A 85 -7.36 -11.70 1.71
C LYS A 85 -8.24 -11.64 0.46
N MET A 86 -8.16 -10.55 -0.32
CA MET A 86 -8.91 -10.42 -1.56
C MET A 86 -8.51 -11.46 -2.58
N VAL A 87 -7.21 -11.67 -2.82
CA VAL A 87 -6.69 -12.68 -3.75
C VAL A 87 -7.12 -14.08 -3.31
N LYS A 88 -6.92 -14.43 -2.04
CA LYS A 88 -7.34 -15.72 -1.48
C LYS A 88 -8.85 -15.98 -1.63
N GLY A 89 -9.67 -14.94 -1.43
CA GLY A 89 -11.13 -15.01 -1.59
C GLY A 89 -11.63 -14.75 -3.00
N ARG A 90 -10.73 -14.51 -3.97
CA ARG A 90 -11.03 -14.07 -5.35
C ARG A 90 -11.97 -12.86 -5.41
N LEU A 91 -11.86 -11.96 -4.43
CA LEU A 91 -12.66 -10.75 -4.33
C LEU A 91 -12.20 -9.71 -5.35
N LYS A 92 -13.14 -9.06 -6.02
CA LYS A 92 -12.85 -8.05 -7.07
C LYS A 92 -12.72 -6.64 -6.52
N SER A 93 -13.32 -6.34 -5.36
CA SER A 93 -13.26 -5.00 -4.77
C SER A 93 -13.25 -5.05 -3.24
N ALA A 94 -12.59 -4.07 -2.64
CA ALA A 94 -12.64 -3.81 -1.21
C ALA A 94 -12.49 -2.31 -0.95
N LYS A 95 -12.99 -1.85 0.20
CA LYS A 95 -12.79 -0.49 0.69
C LYS A 95 -12.58 -0.51 2.20
N GLY A 96 -11.93 0.51 2.73
CA GLY A 96 -11.70 0.65 4.15
C GLY A 96 -10.86 1.87 4.47
N GLU A 97 -10.40 1.94 5.71
CA GLU A 97 -9.47 2.98 6.15
C GLU A 97 -8.25 2.36 6.83
N LEU A 98 -7.11 3.02 6.70
CA LEU A 98 -5.89 2.69 7.44
C LEU A 98 -5.31 3.95 8.07
N ALA A 99 -4.90 3.84 9.33
CA ALA A 99 -4.06 4.83 9.97
C ALA A 99 -2.58 4.55 9.65
N CYS A 100 -1.79 5.61 9.57
CA CYS A 100 -0.35 5.52 9.40
C CYS A 100 0.28 4.86 10.64
N ALA A 101 1.14 3.86 10.45
CA ALA A 101 1.82 3.15 11.54
C ALA A 101 3.01 3.92 12.19
N GLY A 102 3.23 5.17 11.80
CA GLY A 102 4.36 5.98 12.27
C GLY A 102 4.28 6.30 13.76
N LYS A 103 5.43 6.31 14.43
CA LYS A 103 5.53 6.43 15.91
C LYS A 103 5.30 7.84 16.46
N ASP A 104 5.35 8.86 15.59
CA ASP A 104 5.27 10.26 16.01
C ASP A 104 3.85 10.82 15.85
N SER A 105 3.22 11.16 16.98
CA SER A 105 1.95 11.90 17.21
C SER A 105 0.59 11.17 16.98
N PRO A 106 -0.37 11.29 17.92
CA PRO A 106 -1.78 10.97 17.66
C PRO A 106 -2.30 11.78 16.47
N GLY A 107 -2.98 11.14 15.50
CA GLY A 107 -3.55 11.83 14.34
C GLY A 107 -2.56 12.12 13.20
N HIS A 108 -1.58 11.24 12.98
CA HIS A 108 -0.53 11.44 11.99
C HIS A 108 -1.08 11.62 10.55
N ALA A 109 -1.65 10.57 9.98
CA ALA A 109 -2.33 10.56 8.70
C ALA A 109 -3.19 9.31 8.61
N ARG A 110 -4.28 9.38 7.87
CA ARG A 110 -5.09 8.20 7.51
C ARG A 110 -5.36 8.22 6.01
N ILE A 111 -5.60 7.04 5.47
CA ILE A 111 -6.14 6.90 4.12
C ILE A 111 -7.51 6.25 4.18
N GLY A 112 -8.42 6.73 3.34
CA GLY A 112 -9.56 5.96 2.88
C GLY A 112 -9.19 5.32 1.55
N TYR A 113 -9.30 4.01 1.42
CA TYR A 113 -8.90 3.28 0.22
C TYR A 113 -10.08 2.59 -0.46
N LYS A 114 -9.96 2.43 -1.78
CA LYS A 114 -10.74 1.52 -2.61
C LYS A 114 -9.77 0.70 -3.46
N ILE A 115 -9.82 -0.62 -3.34
CA ILE A 115 -9.01 -1.56 -4.12
C ILE A 115 -9.92 -2.25 -5.13
N SER A 116 -9.43 -2.37 -6.36
CA SER A 116 -10.04 -3.18 -7.42
C SER A 116 -9.00 -4.19 -7.92
N ILE A 117 -9.36 -5.47 -7.92
CA ILE A 117 -8.54 -6.55 -8.49
C ILE A 117 -9.23 -7.06 -9.75
N LYS A 118 -8.50 -7.01 -10.87
CA LYS A 118 -8.89 -7.71 -12.09
C LYS A 118 -8.13 -9.04 -12.12
N TYR A 119 -8.86 -10.13 -12.14
CA TYR A 119 -8.28 -11.46 -12.38
C TYR A 119 -8.22 -11.73 -13.89
N ASN A 120 -7.26 -12.54 -14.31
CA ASN A 120 -7.19 -13.05 -15.67
C ASN A 120 -8.49 -13.83 -15.95
N ASN A 121 -9.13 -13.54 -17.08
CA ASN A 121 -10.24 -14.37 -17.55
C ASN A 121 -9.63 -15.73 -17.92
N THR A 122 -9.75 -16.69 -17.01
CA THR A 122 -9.56 -18.10 -17.35
C THR A 122 -10.81 -18.48 -18.14
N SER A 123 -10.71 -18.46 -19.47
CA SER A 123 -11.60 -19.28 -20.30
C SER A 123 -11.44 -20.71 -19.81
N ARG A 124 -12.42 -21.20 -19.05
CA ARG A 124 -12.59 -22.64 -18.82
C ARG A 124 -13.21 -23.25 -20.06
#